data_AF-A0A3R6HF20-F1
#
_entry.id   AF-A0A3R6HF20-F1
#
_cell.length_a   1.000
_cell.length_b   1.000
_cell.length_c   1.000
_cell.angle_alpha   90.00
_cell.angle_beta   90.00
_cell.angle_gamma   90.00
#
_symmetry.space_group_name_H-M   'P 1'
#
loop_
_entity.id
_entity.type
_entity.pdbx_description
1 polymer ?
#
loop_
_entity_poly.entity_id
_entity_poly.type
_entity_poly.pdbx_seq_one_letter_code
_entity_poly.pdbx_strand_id
1 'polypeptide(L)' 'MQVKMQKIISVSIKNREELKKKYQCSQTTLYNALAYKTMNRRADAIRQDALDNFGGVESEKPVLN' A
#
# COMPACT_ATOMS: atom_id res chain seq x y z
N MET A 1 -21.17 8.48 14.91
CA MET A 1 -19.77 8.16 14.54
C MET A 1 -19.73 7.97 13.03
N GLN A 2 -19.03 8.82 12.28
CA GLN A 2 -18.90 8.65 10.82
C GLN A 2 -17.76 7.66 10.55
N VAL A 3 -18.07 6.53 9.92
CA VAL A 3 -17.07 5.57 9.44
C VAL A 3 -16.46 6.14 8.17
N LYS A 4 -15.18 6.52 8.19
CA LYS A 4 -14.46 6.91 6.97
C LYS A 4 -13.93 5.65 6.32
N MET A 5 -14.31 5.41 5.06
CA MET A 5 -13.70 4.34 4.27
C MET A 5 -12.32 4.81 3.79
N GLN A 6 -11.29 4.02 4.06
CA GLN A 6 -9.94 4.26 3.57
C GLN A 6 -9.58 3.18 2.55
N LYS A 7 -9.10 3.62 1.38
CA LYS A 7 -8.49 2.73 0.39
C LYS A 7 -7.21 2.13 0.94
N ILE A 8 -7.03 0.83 0.72
CA ILE A 8 -5.82 0.10 1.04
C ILE A 8 -5.49 -0.88 -0.10
N ILE A 9 -4.22 -1.20 -0.26
CA ILE A 9 -3.78 -2.26 -1.16
C ILE A 9 -3.27 -3.43 -0.33
N SER A 10 -3.90 -4.58 -0.51
CA SER A 10 -3.52 -5.84 0.12
C SER A 10 -2.59 -6.61 -0.81
N VAL A 11 -1.35 -6.85 -0.37
CA VAL A 11 -0.33 -7.64 -1.08
C VAL A 11 0.09 -8.81 -0.21
N SER A 12 0.48 -9.96 -0.78
CA SER A 12 1.02 -11.09 -0.01
C SER A 12 2.35 -10.73 0.68
N ILE A 13 2.73 -11.46 1.75
CA ILE A 13 3.97 -11.16 2.51
C ILE A 13 5.20 -11.27 1.60
N LYS A 14 5.28 -12.33 0.79
CA LYS A 14 6.39 -12.54 -0.16
C LYS A 14 6.55 -11.36 -1.12
N ASN A 15 5.44 -10.93 -1.73
CA ASN A 15 5.45 -9.84 -2.70
C ASN A 15 5.76 -8.48 -2.03
N ARG A 16 5.37 -8.28 -0.76
CA ARG A 16 5.80 -7.09 0.01
C ARG A 16 7.31 -7.05 0.22
N GLU A 17 7.94 -8.19 0.50
CA GLU A 17 9.40 -8.25 0.64
C GLU A 17 10.10 -7.93 -0.68
N GLU A 18 9.57 -8.40 -1.80
CA GLU A 18 10.10 -8.08 -3.13
C GLU A 18 9.91 -6.60 -3.48
N LEU A 19 8.73 -6.00 -3.21
CA LEU A 19 8.50 -4.56 -3.33
C LEU A 19 9.49 -3.75 -2.46
N LYS A 20 9.67 -4.17 -1.21
CA LYS A 20 10.61 -3.51 -0.28
C LYS A 20 12.04 -3.54 -0.84
N LYS A 21 12.47 -4.67 -1.41
CA LYS A 21 13.78 -4.83 -2.06
C LYS A 21 13.88 -3.96 -3.32
N LYS A 22 12.88 -3.99 -4.20
CA LYS A 22 12.83 -3.21 -5.45
C LYS A 22 12.95 -1.71 -5.19
N TYR A 23 12.21 -1.21 -4.21
CA TYR A 23 12.20 0.22 -3.87
C TYR A 23 13.22 0.60 -2.82
N GLN A 24 14.00 -0.34 -2.27
CA GLN A 24 14.98 -0.10 -1.20
C GLN A 24 14.41 0.81 -0.09
N CYS A 25 13.24 0.48 0.42
CA CYS A 25 12.53 1.29 1.40
C CYS A 25 12.37 0.56 2.75
N SER A 26 12.04 1.34 3.79
CA SER A 26 11.68 0.75 5.07
C SER A 26 10.32 0.06 4.96
N GLN A 27 10.11 -0.91 5.86
CA GLN A 27 8.83 -1.58 5.98
C GLN A 27 7.68 -0.57 6.22
N THR A 28 7.91 0.40 7.10
CA THR A 28 6.95 1.47 7.41
C THR A 28 6.58 2.30 6.17
N THR A 29 7.55 2.66 5.33
CA THR A 29 7.28 3.41 4.09
C THR A 29 6.41 2.60 3.13
N LEU A 30 6.71 1.31 2.96
CA LEU A 30 5.89 0.42 2.14
C LEU A 30 4.45 0.32 2.69
N TYR A 31 4.29 0.09 3.99
CA TYR A 31 2.96 0.02 4.61
C TYR A 31 2.17 1.33 4.49
N ASN A 32 2.82 2.47 4.67
CA ASN A 32 2.18 3.77 4.52
C ASN A 32 1.76 4.04 3.07
N ALA A 33 2.57 3.62 2.10
CA ALA A 33 2.22 3.71 0.68
C ALA A 33 0.99 2.83 0.37
N LEU A 34 1.01 1.56 0.78
CA LEU A 34 -0.09 0.61 0.56
C LEU A 34 -1.38 1.01 1.29
N ALA A 35 -1.28 1.68 2.44
CA ALA A 35 -2.42 2.18 3.19
C ALA A 35 -2.87 3.59 2.76
N TYR A 36 -2.36 4.13 1.65
CA TYR A 36 -2.68 5.48 1.17
C TYR A 36 -2.44 6.59 2.23
N LYS A 37 -1.53 6.38 3.19
CA LYS A 37 -1.18 7.36 4.23
C LYS A 37 -0.21 8.44 3.74
N THR A 38 0.48 8.19 2.63
CA THR A 38 1.44 9.10 2.03
C THR A 38 1.09 9.35 0.58
N MET A 39 0.95 10.62 0.18
CA MET A 39 0.61 11.04 -1.19
C MET A 39 1.84 11.67 -1.86
N ASN A 40 2.79 10.83 -2.26
CA ASN A 40 3.96 11.29 -3.01
C ASN A 40 4.22 10.37 -4.21
N ARG A 41 4.96 10.85 -5.21
CA ARG A 41 5.22 10.12 -6.45
C ARG A 41 5.81 8.72 -6.22
N ARG A 42 6.63 8.55 -5.18
CA ARG A 42 7.24 7.25 -4.84
C ARG A 42 6.20 6.27 -4.29
N ALA A 43 5.31 6.74 -3.42
CA ALA A 43 4.20 5.94 -2.90
C ALA A 43 3.23 5.57 -4.02
N ASP A 44 2.94 6.49 -4.94
CA ASP A 44 2.10 6.21 -6.11
C ASP A 44 2.71 5.12 -7.00
N ALA A 45 4.02 5.21 -7.28
CA ALA A 45 4.75 4.17 -8.01
C ALA A 45 4.68 2.81 -7.30
N ILE A 46 4.91 2.77 -5.98
CA ILE A 46 4.81 1.54 -5.17
C ILE A 46 3.40 0.93 -5.27
N ARG A 47 2.35 1.76 -5.20
CA ARG A 47 0.96 1.29 -5.29
C ARG A 47 0.66 0.72 -6.67
N GLN A 48 1.09 1.39 -7.73
CA GLN A 48 0.89 0.92 -9.09
C GLN A 48 1.62 -0.40 -9.36
N ASP A 49 2.90 -0.48 -8.98
CA ASP A 49 3.65 -1.74 -9.05
C ASP A 49 2.98 -2.85 -8.23
N ALA A 50 2.49 -2.52 -7.04
CA ALA A 50 1.81 -3.47 -6.18
C ALA A 50 0.61 -4.10 -6.90
N LEU A 51 -0.20 -3.31 -7.61
CA LEU A 51 -1.37 -3.77 -8.36
C LEU A 51 -0.97 -4.52 -9.64
N ASP A 52 -0.09 -3.94 -10.46
CA ASP A 52 0.21 -4.44 -11.82
C ASP A 52 1.14 -5.66 -11.81
N ASN A 53 2.14 -5.67 -10.93
CA ASN A 53 3.23 -6.65 -10.96
C ASN A 53 3.24 -7.62 -9.78
N PHE A 54 2.64 -7.23 -8.65
CA PHE A 54 2.71 -7.98 -7.39
C PHE A 54 1.36 -8.51 -6.90
N GLY A 55 0.34 -8.52 -7.77
CA GLY A 55 -0.98 -9.09 -7.49
C GLY A 55 -1.70 -8.43 -6.32
N GLY A 56 -1.45 -7.14 -6.12
CA GLY A 56 -2.09 -6.33 -5.09
C GLY A 56 -3.58 -6.17 -5.39
N VAL A 57 -4.38 -6.21 -4.33
CA VAL A 57 -5.83 -6.01 -4.42
C VAL A 57 -6.19 -4.73 -3.68
N GLU A 58 -6.78 -3.77 -4.40
CA GLU A 58 -7.36 -2.59 -3.77
C GLU A 58 -8.65 -2.97 -3.02
N SER A 59 -8.78 -2.51 -1.79
CA SER A 59 -9.95 -2.73 -0.95
C SER A 59 -10.20 -1.51 -0.09
N GLU A 60 -11.45 -1.31 0.29
CA GLU A 60 -11.83 -0.23 1.21
C GLU A 60 -11.99 -0.82 2.61
N LYS A 61 -11.32 -0.23 3.60
CA LYS A 61 -11.50 -0.60 5.00
C LYS A 61 -12.15 0.53 5.79
N PRO A 62 -13.11 0.22 6.67
CA PRO A 62 -13.66 1.19 7.59
C PRO A 62 -12.59 1.61 8.59
N VAL A 63 -12.35 2.91 8.70
CA VAL A 63 -11.53 3.52 9.74
C VAL A 63 -12.46 4.20 10.72
N LEU A 64 -12.45 3.69 11.96
CA LEU A 64 -13.10 4.34 13.09
C LEU A 64 -12.15 5.45 13.56
N ASN A 65 -12.65 6.69 13.50
CA ASN A 65 -11.96 7.88 13.96
C ASN A 65 -12.07 8.02 15.48
#